data_AF-A0A1Q6EJW3-F1
#
_entry.id   AF-A0A1Q6EJW3-F1
#
_cell.length_a   1.000
_cell.length_b   1.000
_cell.length_c   1.000
_cell.angle_alpha   90.00
_cell.angle_beta   90.00
_cell.angle_gamma   90.00
#
_symmetry.space_group_name_H-M   'P 1'
#
loop_
_entity.id
_entity.type
_entity.pdbx_description
1 polymer ?
#
loop_
_entity_poly.entity_id
_entity_poly.type
_entity_poly.pdbx_seq_one_letter_code
_entity_poly.pdbx_strand_id
1 'polypeptide(L)'
;MSNSIEYTQLYIVGTAVKGGWNIGATPMNKIDRGVFMWTGKLTAGEPFKFMNSTDGWHKHIVATTKDELIKEGEIHHLDFYANWQLPDMYDNKFNVNETGEYVLTVDLRSMSVSLTKPLPEPTYPDKYYVTGSAVDNQVIEMSKIENFEFKQSLACKAGNIILMDTPVKGDDTRYFVPMFEDVDVSFGRGMISKLCVTTDTDARGWSVSVPGDYIVYISCSDNKYMGRKHKQRKYLYLVGGCLERSWDYSDDSICAFYPNPENANELVWEGELATGVDGTPEPDQFKILTEKSWTDENYHPYVQGTLAEGTTPIRTTDGGDTKWKITKDGRYRITIDTFKETMTTEYLSPHQAISNGGNGNGTAGVGSAEKDFVELSCGAHTVELTYSPEPVNVKVVNIAGNVVSQKNGITKGIVAANLSSGIYVVSVAGVSVDKIYKVKI
;
A
#
# COMPACT_ATOMS: atom_id res chain seq x y z
N MET A 1 -29.91 -20.67 -19.17
CA MET A 1 -28.43 -20.48 -19.21
C MET A 1 -28.12 -19.48 -20.29
N SER A 2 -27.15 -18.58 -20.07
CA SER A 2 -26.76 -17.55 -21.04
C SER A 2 -26.00 -18.17 -22.21
N ASN A 3 -26.34 -17.78 -23.45
CA ASN A 3 -25.59 -18.16 -24.66
C ASN A 3 -24.40 -17.21 -24.94
N SER A 4 -24.07 -16.34 -23.98
CA SER A 4 -22.98 -15.38 -24.11
C SER A 4 -21.66 -16.00 -23.68
N ILE A 5 -20.56 -15.46 -24.21
CA ILE A 5 -19.21 -15.75 -23.74
C ILE A 5 -19.02 -15.23 -22.31
N GLU A 6 -18.36 -16.01 -21.47
CA GLU A 6 -18.03 -15.71 -20.08
C GLU A 6 -16.57 -15.25 -19.97
N TYR A 7 -16.33 -14.04 -19.47
CA TYR A 7 -14.97 -13.48 -19.31
C TYR A 7 -14.29 -13.86 -18.00
N THR A 8 -14.85 -14.81 -17.26
CA THR A 8 -14.41 -15.21 -15.91
C THR A 8 -13.87 -16.62 -15.85
N GLN A 9 -14.06 -17.43 -16.89
CA GLN A 9 -13.65 -18.83 -16.92
C GLN A 9 -13.26 -19.27 -18.33
N LEU A 10 -12.26 -20.15 -18.42
CA LEU A 10 -11.89 -20.83 -19.64
C LEU A 10 -11.19 -22.14 -19.27
N TYR A 11 -11.43 -23.18 -20.06
CA TYR A 11 -10.90 -24.51 -19.84
C TYR A 11 -10.27 -25.01 -21.13
N ILE A 12 -9.17 -25.73 -21.03
CA ILE A 12 -8.54 -26.41 -22.16
C ILE A 12 -8.88 -27.90 -22.11
N VAL A 13 -9.26 -28.48 -23.25
CA VAL A 13 -9.67 -29.88 -23.37
C VAL A 13 -9.16 -30.49 -24.67
N GLY A 14 -8.89 -31.79 -24.66
CA GLY A 14 -8.40 -32.52 -25.84
C GLY A 14 -7.44 -33.63 -25.48
N THR A 15 -7.21 -34.56 -26.40
CA THR A 15 -6.23 -35.64 -26.21
C THR A 15 -4.79 -35.13 -26.16
N ALA A 16 -4.54 -33.91 -26.67
CA ALA A 16 -3.24 -33.25 -26.55
C ALA A 16 -2.88 -32.91 -25.10
N VAL A 17 -3.88 -32.75 -24.21
CA VAL A 17 -3.74 -32.18 -22.87
C VAL A 17 -4.02 -33.25 -21.82
N LYS A 18 -3.32 -33.17 -20.68
CA LYS A 18 -3.60 -34.02 -19.52
C LYS A 18 -5.05 -33.82 -19.06
N GLY A 19 -5.85 -34.88 -19.14
CA GLY A 19 -7.28 -34.84 -18.80
C GLY A 19 -8.21 -35.17 -19.97
N GLY A 20 -7.71 -35.09 -21.22
CA GLY A 20 -8.45 -35.55 -22.40
C GLY A 20 -9.69 -34.70 -22.71
N TRP A 21 -10.67 -35.33 -23.36
CA TRP A 21 -12.00 -34.76 -23.63
C TRP A 21 -12.89 -34.79 -22.39
N ASN A 22 -12.50 -34.05 -21.36
CA ASN A 22 -13.25 -33.90 -20.12
C ASN A 22 -13.47 -32.42 -19.81
N ILE A 23 -14.74 -32.01 -19.79
CA ILE A 23 -15.14 -30.62 -19.71
C ILE A 23 -14.71 -29.89 -18.43
N GLY A 24 -14.45 -30.62 -17.35
CA GLY A 24 -13.97 -30.06 -16.08
C GLY A 24 -12.46 -30.20 -15.85
N ALA A 25 -11.69 -30.71 -16.83
CA ALA A 25 -10.38 -31.28 -16.52
C ALA A 25 -9.27 -30.26 -16.28
N THR A 26 -9.28 -29.10 -16.94
CA THR A 26 -8.14 -28.17 -16.81
C THR A 26 -8.58 -26.71 -16.95
N PRO A 27 -8.84 -26.02 -15.82
CA PRO A 27 -9.06 -24.58 -15.85
C PRO A 27 -7.79 -23.85 -16.27
N MET A 28 -7.96 -22.80 -17.06
CA MET A 28 -6.89 -21.84 -17.35
C MET A 28 -6.86 -20.75 -16.28
N ASN A 29 -5.68 -20.24 -15.97
CA ASN A 29 -5.51 -19.16 -15.00
C ASN A 29 -5.98 -17.85 -15.60
N LYS A 30 -6.97 -17.21 -14.98
CA LYS A 30 -7.41 -15.87 -15.38
C LYS A 30 -6.36 -14.84 -14.95
N ILE A 31 -5.81 -14.10 -15.90
CA ILE A 31 -4.78 -13.08 -15.67
C ILE A 31 -5.28 -11.64 -15.92
N ASP A 32 -6.38 -11.48 -16.65
CA ASP A 32 -7.15 -10.24 -16.76
C ASP A 32 -8.63 -10.58 -17.10
N ARG A 33 -9.55 -9.59 -17.12
CA ARG A 33 -10.92 -9.78 -17.58
C ARG A 33 -10.94 -10.27 -19.02
N GLY A 34 -11.23 -11.56 -19.21
CA GLY A 34 -11.29 -12.20 -20.52
C GLY A 34 -9.95 -12.69 -21.05
N VAL A 35 -8.86 -12.59 -20.28
CA VAL A 35 -7.53 -13.08 -20.67
C VAL A 35 -7.12 -14.20 -19.74
N PHE A 36 -6.73 -15.32 -20.34
CA PHE A 36 -6.38 -16.55 -19.63
C PHE A 36 -5.04 -17.08 -20.10
N MET A 37 -4.28 -17.65 -19.16
CA MET A 37 -3.01 -18.30 -19.42
C MET A 37 -3.03 -19.74 -18.92
N TRP A 38 -2.41 -20.63 -19.69
CA TRP A 38 -2.23 -22.02 -19.32
C TRP A 38 -0.81 -22.46 -19.63
N THR A 39 -0.19 -23.18 -18.70
CA THR A 39 1.10 -23.83 -18.90
C THR A 39 0.93 -25.33 -18.78
N GLY A 40 1.43 -26.07 -19.74
CA GLY A 40 1.44 -27.52 -19.67
C GLY A 40 1.92 -28.20 -20.94
N LYS A 41 2.06 -29.53 -20.84
CA LYS A 41 2.42 -30.38 -21.97
C LYS A 41 1.30 -30.47 -23.01
N LEU A 42 1.64 -30.19 -24.27
CA LEU A 42 0.84 -30.56 -25.44
C LEU A 42 1.53 -31.72 -26.19
N THR A 43 0.74 -32.72 -26.58
CA THR A 43 1.21 -33.87 -27.36
C THR A 43 1.01 -33.59 -28.86
N ALA A 44 2.07 -33.71 -29.65
CA ALA A 44 2.01 -33.53 -31.10
C ALA A 44 1.14 -34.58 -31.78
N GLY A 45 0.42 -34.15 -32.82
CA GLY A 45 -0.52 -35.00 -33.56
C GLY A 45 -1.85 -35.27 -32.83
N GLU A 46 -2.01 -34.77 -31.61
CA GLU A 46 -3.25 -34.90 -30.85
C GLU A 46 -3.98 -33.54 -30.77
N PRO A 47 -5.31 -33.52 -30.95
CA PRO A 47 -6.05 -32.26 -31.02
C PRO A 47 -6.49 -31.72 -29.65
N PHE A 48 -6.67 -30.40 -29.57
CA PHE A 48 -7.28 -29.70 -28.44
C PHE A 48 -8.16 -28.51 -28.86
N LYS A 49 -9.00 -28.03 -27.94
CA LYS A 49 -9.80 -26.80 -28.05
C LYS A 49 -10.08 -26.24 -26.66
N PHE A 50 -10.89 -25.19 -26.59
CA PHE A 50 -11.28 -24.59 -25.31
C PHE A 50 -12.79 -24.66 -25.08
N MET A 51 -13.16 -24.73 -23.80
CA MET A 51 -14.54 -24.68 -23.34
C MET A 51 -14.73 -23.49 -22.42
N ASN A 52 -15.82 -22.74 -22.64
CA ASN A 52 -16.17 -21.56 -21.86
C ASN A 52 -17.31 -21.84 -20.86
N SER A 53 -17.45 -23.10 -20.48
CA SER A 53 -18.29 -23.59 -19.39
C SER A 53 -17.88 -25.00 -18.95
N THR A 54 -18.26 -25.39 -17.72
CA THR A 54 -18.15 -26.77 -17.20
C THR A 54 -19.50 -27.47 -17.03
N ASP A 55 -20.61 -26.76 -17.23
CA ASP A 55 -21.98 -27.28 -17.04
C ASP A 55 -22.54 -28.05 -18.24
N GLY A 56 -21.75 -28.20 -19.31
CA GLY A 56 -22.10 -29.01 -20.49
C GLY A 56 -21.37 -28.58 -21.76
N TRP A 57 -21.34 -29.47 -22.75
CA TRP A 57 -20.69 -29.25 -24.05
C TRP A 57 -21.53 -28.32 -24.93
N HIS A 58 -21.60 -27.05 -24.56
CA HIS A 58 -22.39 -26.06 -25.32
C HIS A 58 -21.74 -24.70 -25.52
N LYS A 59 -20.61 -24.39 -24.87
CA LYS A 59 -19.85 -23.13 -25.10
C LYS A 59 -18.46 -23.44 -25.64
N HIS A 60 -18.37 -23.58 -26.95
CA HIS A 60 -17.17 -24.00 -27.66
C HIS A 60 -16.35 -22.79 -28.09
N ILE A 61 -15.06 -22.83 -27.81
CA ILE A 61 -14.07 -21.88 -28.33
C ILE A 61 -13.08 -22.71 -29.16
N VAL A 62 -13.11 -22.51 -30.46
CA VAL A 62 -12.52 -23.41 -31.47
C VAL A 62 -11.58 -22.66 -32.41
N ALA A 63 -10.75 -23.41 -33.14
CA ALA A 63 -9.93 -22.86 -34.22
C ALA A 63 -10.80 -22.36 -35.39
N THR A 64 -10.28 -21.45 -36.19
CA THR A 64 -11.01 -20.97 -37.40
C THR A 64 -10.89 -21.94 -38.57
N THR A 65 -9.87 -22.80 -38.56
CA THR A 65 -9.64 -23.82 -39.58
C THR A 65 -9.52 -25.22 -38.98
N LYS A 66 -9.85 -26.24 -39.79
CA LYS A 66 -9.80 -27.63 -39.34
C LYS A 66 -8.36 -28.05 -39.03
N ASP A 67 -8.16 -28.61 -37.84
CA ASP A 67 -6.88 -29.16 -37.36
C ASP A 67 -5.72 -28.14 -37.42
N GLU A 68 -6.03 -26.88 -37.10
CA GLU A 68 -5.14 -25.73 -37.20
C GLU A 68 -3.84 -25.94 -36.42
N LEU A 69 -2.71 -25.84 -37.12
CA LEU A 69 -1.40 -25.94 -36.50
C LEU A 69 -1.06 -24.60 -35.85
N ILE A 70 -1.05 -24.56 -34.51
CA ILE A 70 -0.59 -23.38 -33.78
C ILE A 70 0.93 -23.41 -33.65
N LYS A 71 1.59 -22.30 -33.99
CA LYS A 71 3.05 -22.17 -33.92
C LYS A 71 3.48 -21.15 -32.89
N GLU A 72 4.71 -21.32 -32.42
CA GLU A 72 5.33 -20.43 -31.46
C GLU A 72 5.43 -19.00 -32.01
N GLY A 73 4.96 -18.02 -31.23
CA GLY A 73 5.00 -16.61 -31.57
C GLY A 73 3.93 -16.13 -32.56
N GLU A 74 3.12 -17.04 -33.14
CA GLU A 74 2.01 -16.68 -34.02
C GLU A 74 0.74 -16.38 -33.20
N ILE A 75 -0.06 -15.42 -33.68
CA ILE A 75 -1.41 -15.15 -33.16
C ILE A 75 -2.41 -15.86 -34.07
N HIS A 76 -3.26 -16.69 -33.47
CA HIS A 76 -4.33 -17.41 -34.16
C HIS A 76 -5.70 -16.88 -33.71
N HIS A 77 -6.66 -16.85 -34.63
CA HIS A 77 -8.02 -16.41 -34.34
C HIS A 77 -8.88 -17.57 -33.80
N LEU A 78 -9.92 -17.21 -33.06
CA LEU A 78 -10.85 -18.14 -32.42
C LEU A 78 -12.28 -17.86 -32.88
N ASP A 79 -13.07 -18.92 -33.02
CA ASP A 79 -14.52 -18.83 -33.15
C ASP A 79 -15.21 -19.25 -31.84
N PHE A 80 -16.39 -18.68 -31.58
CA PHE A 80 -17.26 -19.05 -30.47
C PHE A 80 -18.59 -19.62 -30.97
N TYR A 81 -18.97 -20.79 -30.46
CA TYR A 81 -20.28 -21.38 -30.73
C TYR A 81 -20.98 -21.78 -29.43
N ALA A 82 -22.17 -21.21 -29.22
CA ALA A 82 -23.10 -21.60 -28.16
C ALA A 82 -24.08 -22.68 -28.66
N ASN A 83 -23.65 -23.95 -28.70
CA ASN A 83 -24.43 -25.05 -29.27
C ASN A 83 -24.16 -26.40 -28.55
N TRP A 84 -25.21 -27.03 -28.03
CA TRP A 84 -25.15 -28.33 -27.33
C TRP A 84 -24.74 -29.52 -28.19
N GLN A 85 -24.87 -29.40 -29.50
CA GLN A 85 -24.53 -30.43 -30.49
C GLN A 85 -23.83 -29.74 -31.66
N LEU A 86 -22.64 -29.20 -31.38
CA LEU A 86 -21.85 -28.51 -32.40
C LEU A 86 -21.56 -29.45 -33.59
N PRO A 87 -22.01 -29.11 -34.82
CA PRO A 87 -21.70 -29.91 -35.99
C PRO A 87 -20.19 -30.03 -36.23
N ASP A 88 -19.73 -31.18 -36.70
CA ASP A 88 -18.30 -31.46 -36.92
C ASP A 88 -17.59 -30.42 -37.80
N MET A 89 -18.30 -29.83 -38.77
CA MET A 89 -17.75 -28.78 -39.65
C MET A 89 -17.39 -27.48 -38.93
N TYR A 90 -17.92 -27.26 -37.72
CA TYR A 90 -17.62 -26.12 -36.86
C TYR A 90 -16.75 -26.50 -35.65
N ASP A 91 -16.58 -27.80 -35.36
CA ASP A 91 -15.77 -28.28 -34.22
C ASP A 91 -14.28 -28.39 -34.56
N ASN A 92 -13.73 -27.31 -35.10
CA ASN A 92 -12.33 -27.18 -35.47
C ASN A 92 -11.43 -27.19 -34.24
N LYS A 93 -10.27 -27.83 -34.35
CA LYS A 93 -9.35 -28.09 -33.23
C LYS A 93 -7.96 -27.60 -33.58
N PHE A 94 -7.16 -27.35 -32.56
CA PHE A 94 -5.76 -27.01 -32.67
C PHE A 94 -4.87 -28.24 -32.54
N ASN A 95 -3.70 -28.21 -33.18
CA ASN A 95 -2.61 -29.17 -33.02
C ASN A 95 -1.27 -28.43 -32.84
N VAL A 96 -0.29 -29.11 -32.25
CA VAL A 96 1.11 -28.65 -32.21
C VAL A 96 2.01 -29.56 -33.05
N ASN A 97 3.09 -29.00 -33.60
CA ASN A 97 4.05 -29.75 -34.42
C ASN A 97 4.95 -30.66 -33.57
N GLU A 98 5.29 -30.22 -32.36
CA GLU A 98 6.23 -30.92 -31.47
C GLU A 98 5.60 -31.13 -30.10
N THR A 99 5.83 -32.32 -29.53
CA THR A 99 5.42 -32.60 -28.14
C THR A 99 6.32 -31.81 -27.21
N GLY A 100 5.74 -31.00 -26.34
CA GLY A 100 6.51 -30.12 -25.45
C GLY A 100 5.65 -29.48 -24.39
N GLU A 101 6.31 -28.85 -23.42
CA GLU A 101 5.67 -27.90 -22.53
C GLU A 101 5.47 -26.58 -23.28
N TYR A 102 4.31 -25.95 -23.11
CA TYR A 102 3.92 -24.70 -23.78
C TYR A 102 3.21 -23.77 -22.81
N VAL A 103 3.24 -22.47 -23.11
CA VAL A 103 2.40 -21.45 -22.52
C VAL A 103 1.41 -20.97 -23.57
N LEU A 104 0.11 -21.11 -23.29
CA LEU A 104 -0.98 -20.59 -24.12
C LEU A 104 -1.56 -19.35 -23.46
N THR A 105 -1.69 -18.26 -24.21
CA THR A 105 -2.43 -17.06 -23.80
C THR A 105 -3.65 -16.90 -24.69
N VAL A 106 -4.84 -16.91 -24.10
CA VAL A 106 -6.13 -16.75 -24.79
C VAL A 106 -6.77 -15.44 -24.37
N ASP A 107 -7.03 -14.55 -25.32
CA ASP A 107 -7.79 -13.32 -25.12
C ASP A 107 -9.18 -13.45 -25.79
N LEU A 108 -10.21 -13.61 -24.98
CA LEU A 108 -11.60 -13.73 -25.42
C LEU A 108 -12.21 -12.40 -25.87
N ARG A 109 -11.54 -11.27 -25.63
CA ARG A 109 -12.00 -9.94 -26.08
C ARG A 109 -11.63 -9.71 -27.54
N SER A 110 -10.43 -10.14 -27.94
CA SER A 110 -9.97 -10.12 -29.33
C SER A 110 -10.23 -11.43 -30.07
N MET A 111 -10.72 -12.46 -29.38
CA MET A 111 -10.94 -13.81 -29.91
C MET A 111 -9.67 -14.36 -30.56
N SER A 112 -8.60 -14.42 -29.78
CA SER A 112 -7.29 -14.89 -30.25
C SER A 112 -6.56 -15.75 -29.21
N VAL A 113 -5.66 -16.61 -29.71
CA VAL A 113 -4.74 -17.40 -28.91
C VAL A 113 -3.32 -17.27 -29.45
N SER A 114 -2.33 -17.24 -28.56
CA SER A 114 -0.92 -17.38 -28.88
C SER A 114 -0.28 -18.50 -28.07
N LEU A 115 0.78 -19.09 -28.63
CA LEU A 115 1.57 -20.15 -28.02
C LEU A 115 3.03 -19.72 -27.95
N THR A 116 3.68 -19.99 -26.82
CA THR A 116 5.13 -19.86 -26.63
C THR A 116 5.70 -21.07 -25.89
N LYS A 117 7.00 -21.30 -25.98
CA LYS A 117 7.66 -22.24 -25.06
C LYS A 117 7.80 -21.61 -23.67
N PRO A 118 7.70 -22.40 -22.59
CA PRO A 118 8.09 -21.92 -21.28
C PRO A 118 9.55 -21.49 -21.35
N LEU A 119 9.82 -20.27 -20.91
CA LEU A 119 11.19 -19.88 -20.63
C LEU A 119 11.71 -20.79 -19.49
N PRO A 120 13.03 -21.11 -19.45
CA PRO A 120 13.62 -21.76 -18.29
C PRO A 120 13.15 -21.03 -17.02
N GLU A 121 12.88 -21.77 -15.94
CA GLU A 121 12.46 -21.15 -14.67
C GLU A 121 13.41 -20.00 -14.35
N PRO A 122 12.90 -18.75 -14.33
CA PRO A 122 13.80 -17.63 -14.23
C PRO A 122 14.49 -17.64 -12.86
N THR A 123 15.79 -17.42 -12.86
CA THR A 123 16.50 -17.10 -11.62
C THR A 123 16.42 -15.61 -11.39
N TYR A 124 16.18 -15.23 -10.14
CA TYR A 124 15.99 -13.83 -9.75
C TYR A 124 17.22 -13.32 -8.98
N PRO A 125 17.64 -12.07 -9.24
CA PRO A 125 18.84 -11.51 -8.66
C PRO A 125 18.60 -11.07 -7.21
N ASP A 126 19.70 -10.90 -6.47
CA ASP A 126 19.67 -10.27 -5.13
C ASP A 126 19.54 -8.75 -5.18
N LYS A 127 19.67 -8.15 -6.37
CA LYS A 127 19.58 -6.71 -6.62
C LYS A 127 18.85 -6.43 -7.93
N TYR A 128 17.99 -5.42 -7.91
CA TYR A 128 17.36 -4.87 -9.10
C TYR A 128 17.72 -3.41 -9.26
N TYR A 129 17.86 -2.96 -10.50
CA TYR A 129 18.04 -1.58 -10.86
C TYR A 129 16.92 -1.14 -11.80
N VAL A 130 16.22 -0.07 -11.45
CA VAL A 130 15.25 0.58 -12.34
C VAL A 130 15.99 1.53 -13.26
N THR A 131 15.70 1.48 -14.56
CA THR A 131 16.18 2.44 -15.55
C THR A 131 15.13 2.69 -16.64
N GLY A 132 15.37 3.64 -17.53
CA GLY A 132 14.50 3.93 -18.67
C GLY A 132 14.23 5.43 -18.86
N SER A 133 13.57 5.76 -19.96
CA SER A 133 13.34 7.16 -20.36
C SER A 133 12.48 7.95 -19.37
N ALA A 134 11.60 7.28 -18.63
CA ALA A 134 10.76 7.94 -17.62
C ALA A 134 11.56 8.45 -16.41
N VAL A 135 12.75 7.89 -16.16
CA VAL A 135 13.67 8.29 -15.10
C VAL A 135 14.96 8.89 -15.68
N ASP A 136 14.87 9.54 -16.84
CA ASP A 136 16.00 10.18 -17.54
C ASP A 136 17.19 9.23 -17.80
N ASN A 137 16.91 7.93 -18.00
CA ASN A 137 17.90 6.86 -18.15
C ASN A 137 18.87 6.72 -16.97
N GLN A 138 18.53 7.27 -15.80
CA GLN A 138 19.26 6.98 -14.58
C GLN A 138 19.16 5.49 -14.25
N VAL A 139 20.16 4.98 -13.53
CA VAL A 139 20.16 3.62 -12.98
C VAL A 139 19.98 3.73 -11.48
N ILE A 140 18.82 3.28 -10.99
CA ILE A 140 18.39 3.45 -9.59
C ILE A 140 18.30 2.06 -8.96
N GLU A 141 19.20 1.76 -8.02
CA GLU A 141 19.13 0.50 -7.25
C GLU A 141 17.86 0.50 -6.38
N MET A 142 17.06 -0.58 -6.47
CA MET A 142 15.88 -0.76 -5.64
C MET A 142 16.26 -1.11 -4.20
N SER A 143 15.54 -0.53 -3.24
CA SER A 143 15.74 -0.86 -1.83
C SER A 143 15.17 -2.24 -1.51
N LYS A 144 16.01 -3.16 -1.01
CA LYS A 144 15.58 -4.48 -0.53
C LYS A 144 15.19 -4.41 0.94
N ILE A 145 13.95 -4.75 1.28
CA ILE A 145 13.47 -4.85 2.66
C ILE A 145 13.56 -6.31 3.10
N GLU A 146 14.72 -6.66 3.66
CA GLU A 146 15.05 -8.03 4.10
C GLU A 146 14.69 -9.08 3.02
N ASN A 147 14.02 -10.16 3.41
CA ASN A 147 13.49 -11.18 2.49
C ASN A 147 12.00 -10.99 2.18
N PHE A 148 11.45 -9.80 2.39
CA PHE A 148 10.04 -9.52 2.12
C PHE A 148 9.84 -9.05 0.68
N GLU A 149 10.40 -7.90 0.33
CA GLU A 149 10.23 -7.30 -0.99
C GLU A 149 11.33 -6.29 -1.33
N PHE A 150 11.49 -6.03 -2.62
CA PHE A 150 12.12 -4.82 -3.12
C PHE A 150 11.07 -3.73 -3.28
N LYS A 151 11.45 -2.49 -2.97
CA LYS A 151 10.59 -1.31 -3.04
C LYS A 151 11.38 -0.13 -3.58
N GLN A 152 10.79 0.62 -4.49
CA GLN A 152 11.40 1.85 -4.98
C GLN A 152 10.36 2.91 -5.33
N SER A 153 10.49 4.08 -4.73
CA SER A 153 9.75 5.28 -5.08
C SER A 153 10.47 6.05 -6.19
N LEU A 154 9.73 6.49 -7.20
CA LEU A 154 10.25 7.05 -8.46
C LEU A 154 9.42 8.26 -8.86
N ALA A 155 10.08 9.36 -9.20
CA ALA A 155 9.46 10.47 -9.91
C ALA A 155 9.63 10.25 -11.42
N CYS A 156 8.54 10.02 -12.13
CA CYS A 156 8.57 9.59 -13.52
C CYS A 156 8.01 10.66 -14.48
N LYS A 157 8.66 10.79 -15.64
CA LYS A 157 8.10 11.45 -16.83
C LYS A 157 7.33 10.44 -17.68
N ALA A 158 6.65 10.92 -18.71
CA ALA A 158 6.09 10.03 -19.73
C ALA A 158 7.25 9.31 -20.46
N GLY A 159 7.14 8.00 -20.64
CA GLY A 159 8.22 7.20 -21.20
C GLY A 159 8.08 5.72 -20.82
N ASN A 160 9.19 5.11 -20.43
CA ASN A 160 9.22 3.73 -19.95
C ASN A 160 10.15 3.57 -18.75
N ILE A 161 9.89 2.54 -17.95
CA ILE A 161 10.84 1.99 -17.00
C ILE A 161 11.03 0.49 -17.27
N ILE A 162 12.22 -0.01 -16.98
CA ILE A 162 12.56 -1.43 -17.03
C ILE A 162 13.48 -1.76 -15.84
N LEU A 163 13.44 -3.02 -15.41
CA LEU A 163 14.33 -3.53 -14.39
C LEU A 163 15.49 -4.28 -15.04
N MET A 164 16.68 -4.16 -14.47
CA MET A 164 17.86 -4.96 -14.82
C MET A 164 18.60 -5.44 -13.57
N ASP A 165 19.46 -6.44 -13.71
CA ASP A 165 20.24 -7.01 -12.59
C ASP A 165 21.69 -6.52 -12.49
N THR A 166 22.10 -5.62 -13.38
CA THR A 166 23.43 -4.99 -13.38
C THR A 166 23.33 -3.47 -13.17
N PRO A 167 24.31 -2.82 -12.52
CA PRO A 167 24.33 -1.37 -12.35
C PRO A 167 24.73 -0.62 -13.63
N VAL A 168 25.23 -1.34 -14.64
CA VAL A 168 25.65 -0.81 -15.94
C VAL A 168 25.24 -1.83 -17.00
N LYS A 169 24.56 -1.38 -18.06
CA LYS A 169 24.16 -2.24 -19.17
C LYS A 169 25.39 -2.84 -19.87
N GLY A 170 25.35 -4.15 -20.08
CA GLY A 170 26.37 -4.94 -20.76
C GLY A 170 25.79 -6.23 -21.32
N ASP A 171 26.63 -7.03 -21.97
CA ASP A 171 26.21 -8.24 -22.68
C ASP A 171 25.62 -9.33 -21.76
N ASP A 172 25.94 -9.28 -20.46
CA ASP A 172 25.46 -10.19 -19.42
C ASP A 172 24.20 -9.67 -18.68
N THR A 173 23.72 -8.47 -19.05
CA THR A 173 22.58 -7.84 -18.39
C THR A 173 21.29 -8.56 -18.74
N ARG A 174 20.55 -8.99 -17.72
CA ARG A 174 19.19 -9.49 -17.88
C ARG A 174 18.19 -8.41 -17.52
N TYR A 175 17.08 -8.41 -18.21
CA TYR A 175 15.97 -7.49 -17.99
C TYR A 175 14.77 -8.22 -17.42
N PHE A 176 14.07 -7.55 -16.51
CA PHE A 176 12.87 -8.04 -15.86
C PHE A 176 11.69 -7.17 -16.28
N VAL A 177 10.71 -7.81 -16.91
CA VAL A 177 9.66 -7.15 -17.68
C VAL A 177 8.27 -7.63 -17.24
N PRO A 178 7.21 -6.85 -17.53
CA PRO A 178 5.86 -7.33 -17.29
C PRO A 178 5.54 -8.58 -18.11
N MET A 179 4.54 -9.33 -17.64
CA MET A 179 3.99 -10.48 -18.37
C MET A 179 3.37 -10.09 -19.73
N PHE A 180 2.87 -8.86 -19.83
CA PHE A 180 2.24 -8.33 -21.03
C PHE A 180 3.09 -7.20 -21.60
N GLU A 181 3.20 -7.14 -22.92
CA GLU A 181 3.83 -6.04 -23.62
C GLU A 181 3.00 -4.75 -23.51
N ASP A 182 3.67 -3.61 -23.62
CA ASP A 182 3.07 -2.26 -23.68
C ASP A 182 2.10 -1.90 -22.54
N VAL A 183 2.18 -2.58 -21.40
CA VAL A 183 1.36 -2.23 -20.22
C VAL A 183 1.93 -1.03 -19.46
N ASP A 184 1.03 -0.23 -18.89
CA ASP A 184 1.41 0.86 -17.99
C ASP A 184 1.99 0.29 -16.68
N VAL A 185 2.92 1.02 -16.06
CA VAL A 185 3.52 0.64 -14.77
C VAL A 185 2.47 0.44 -13.67
N SER A 186 1.32 1.11 -13.77
CA SER A 186 0.19 0.95 -12.85
C SER A 186 -0.84 -0.09 -13.29
N PHE A 187 -0.53 -0.90 -14.31
CA PHE A 187 -1.41 -1.96 -14.79
C PHE A 187 -1.55 -3.10 -13.78
N GLY A 188 -2.80 -3.47 -13.50
CA GLY A 188 -3.13 -4.48 -12.49
C GLY A 188 -3.29 -3.92 -11.08
N ARG A 189 -3.67 -4.78 -10.13
CA ARG A 189 -3.71 -4.47 -8.69
C ARG A 189 -3.13 -5.64 -7.92
N GLY A 190 -2.37 -5.36 -6.86
CA GLY A 190 -1.74 -6.38 -6.03
C GLY A 190 -0.59 -7.11 -6.72
N MET A 191 0.03 -8.03 -5.99
CA MET A 191 1.14 -8.86 -6.45
C MET A 191 0.61 -10.13 -7.12
N ILE A 192 0.08 -10.01 -8.34
CA ILE A 192 -0.55 -11.15 -9.04
C ILE A 192 0.39 -11.76 -10.08
N SER A 193 1.10 -10.93 -10.84
CA SER A 193 1.92 -11.37 -11.98
C SER A 193 3.38 -11.51 -11.58
N LYS A 194 3.99 -12.64 -11.95
CA LYS A 194 5.44 -12.89 -11.81
C LYS A 194 6.21 -12.07 -12.85
N LEU A 195 7.40 -11.59 -12.50
CA LEU A 195 8.32 -10.96 -13.45
C LEU A 195 8.72 -11.96 -14.54
N CYS A 196 8.71 -11.51 -15.78
CA CYS A 196 9.32 -12.23 -16.90
C CYS A 196 10.79 -11.81 -17.04
N VAL A 197 11.63 -12.68 -17.57
CA VAL A 197 13.08 -12.42 -17.75
C VAL A 197 13.44 -12.53 -19.23
N THR A 198 14.22 -11.57 -19.72
CA THR A 198 14.72 -11.54 -21.09
C THR A 198 16.14 -11.00 -21.14
N THR A 199 16.90 -11.37 -22.15
CA THR A 199 18.19 -10.77 -22.50
C THR A 199 18.09 -9.83 -23.70
N ASP A 200 16.87 -9.58 -24.20
CA ASP A 200 16.63 -8.64 -25.28
C ASP A 200 16.97 -7.21 -24.84
N THR A 201 17.97 -6.62 -25.50
CA THR A 201 18.44 -5.26 -25.22
C THR A 201 17.45 -4.18 -25.64
N ASP A 202 16.49 -4.51 -26.51
CA ASP A 202 15.43 -3.61 -26.96
C ASP A 202 14.17 -3.71 -26.10
N ALA A 203 14.16 -4.58 -25.08
CA ALA A 203 13.06 -4.70 -24.14
C ALA A 203 12.73 -3.36 -23.48
N ARG A 204 11.44 -3.00 -23.47
CA ARG A 204 10.99 -1.68 -22.99
C ARG A 204 10.51 -1.67 -21.55
N GLY A 205 10.14 -2.82 -20.99
CA GLY A 205 9.55 -2.91 -19.66
C GLY A 205 8.12 -2.35 -19.63
N TRP A 206 7.82 -1.51 -18.65
CA TRP A 206 6.52 -0.85 -18.49
C TRP A 206 6.52 0.52 -19.16
N SER A 207 5.39 0.89 -19.74
CA SER A 207 5.14 2.29 -20.11
C SER A 207 4.81 3.13 -18.86
N VAL A 208 5.18 4.40 -18.90
CA VAL A 208 4.68 5.42 -17.98
C VAL A 208 3.88 6.38 -18.81
N SER A 209 2.56 6.21 -18.83
CA SER A 209 1.68 6.99 -19.71
C SER A 209 1.46 8.42 -19.20
N VAL A 210 1.42 8.58 -17.87
CA VAL A 210 1.12 9.86 -17.22
C VAL A 210 2.26 10.22 -16.26
N PRO A 211 2.97 11.33 -16.46
CA PRO A 211 3.99 11.78 -15.50
C PRO A 211 3.48 11.83 -14.07
N GLY A 212 4.37 11.62 -13.11
CA GLY A 212 4.09 11.70 -11.69
C GLY A 212 4.90 10.71 -10.89
N ASP A 213 4.55 10.59 -9.62
CA ASP A 213 5.24 9.76 -8.66
C ASP A 213 4.66 8.34 -8.69
N TYR A 214 5.54 7.34 -8.64
CA TYR A 214 5.22 5.92 -8.68
C TYR A 214 6.00 5.18 -7.60
N ILE A 215 5.45 4.06 -7.14
CA ILE A 215 6.14 3.12 -6.27
C ILE A 215 6.08 1.74 -6.91
N VAL A 216 7.23 1.11 -7.07
CA VAL A 216 7.40 -0.22 -7.68
C VAL A 216 7.81 -1.22 -6.60
N TYR A 217 7.19 -2.39 -6.63
CA TYR A 217 7.36 -3.46 -5.66
C TYR A 217 7.68 -4.78 -6.36
N ILE A 218 8.53 -5.59 -5.73
CA ILE A 218 8.82 -6.97 -6.15
C ILE A 218 8.88 -7.86 -4.91
N SER A 219 8.01 -8.85 -4.80
CA SER A 219 8.03 -9.85 -3.73
C SER A 219 9.28 -10.72 -3.82
N CYS A 220 10.01 -10.86 -2.71
CA CYS A 220 11.20 -11.74 -2.66
C CYS A 220 10.84 -13.24 -2.64
N SER A 221 9.59 -13.59 -2.27
CA SER A 221 9.17 -14.98 -2.08
C SER A 221 8.76 -15.68 -3.39
N ASP A 222 8.15 -14.93 -4.30
CA ASP A 222 7.57 -15.46 -5.54
C ASP A 222 7.85 -14.61 -6.77
N ASN A 223 8.57 -13.48 -6.62
CA ASN A 223 8.99 -12.58 -7.69
C ASN A 223 7.81 -11.96 -8.46
N LYS A 224 6.67 -11.86 -7.79
CA LYS A 224 5.55 -11.07 -8.29
C LYS A 224 5.81 -9.59 -8.11
N TYR A 225 5.28 -8.79 -9.02
CA TYR A 225 5.49 -7.35 -9.03
C TYR A 225 4.17 -6.58 -8.99
N MET A 226 4.29 -5.33 -8.57
CA MET A 226 3.23 -4.33 -8.64
C MET A 226 3.89 -2.97 -8.86
N GLY A 227 3.33 -2.14 -9.73
CA GLY A 227 3.61 -0.72 -9.76
C GLY A 227 2.33 0.05 -9.42
N ARG A 228 2.46 1.16 -8.70
CA ARG A 228 1.32 2.02 -8.39
C ARG A 228 1.70 3.48 -8.58
N LYS A 229 0.77 4.25 -9.12
CA LYS A 229 0.89 5.70 -9.10
C LYS A 229 0.63 6.20 -7.69
N HIS A 230 1.60 6.91 -7.12
CA HIS A 230 1.47 7.57 -5.84
C HIS A 230 0.44 8.71 -5.94
N LYS A 231 -0.39 8.81 -4.90
CA LYS A 231 -1.35 9.90 -4.73
C LYS A 231 -1.24 10.38 -3.30
N GLN A 232 -1.11 11.70 -3.12
CA GLN A 232 -1.12 12.28 -1.79
C GLN A 232 -2.43 11.94 -1.09
N ARG A 233 -2.33 11.59 0.20
CA ARG A 233 -3.48 11.30 1.04
C ARG A 233 -3.82 12.51 1.90
N LYS A 234 -5.12 12.73 2.10
CA LYS A 234 -5.62 13.78 3.00
C LYS A 234 -5.81 13.27 4.42
N TYR A 235 -6.06 11.97 4.57
CA TYR A 235 -6.37 11.32 5.83
C TYR A 235 -5.65 9.99 5.93
N LEU A 236 -5.25 9.66 7.15
CA LEU A 236 -4.90 8.34 7.65
C LEU A 236 -5.50 8.24 9.06
N TYR A 237 -5.66 7.04 9.59
CA TYR A 237 -6.26 6.83 10.91
C TYR A 237 -5.42 5.86 11.75
N LEU A 238 -5.00 6.28 12.93
CA LEU A 238 -4.30 5.44 13.90
C LEU A 238 -5.31 4.62 14.71
N VAL A 239 -5.15 3.30 14.74
CA VAL A 239 -6.06 2.42 15.48
C VAL A 239 -5.29 1.35 16.22
N GLY A 240 -5.69 1.03 17.44
CA GLY A 240 -4.90 0.11 18.26
C GLY A 240 -5.30 0.10 19.71
N GLY A 241 -5.01 -1.01 20.40
CA GLY A 241 -5.30 -1.18 21.82
C GLY A 241 -4.65 -0.12 22.72
N CYS A 242 -3.62 0.56 22.21
CA CYS A 242 -2.89 1.61 22.92
C CYS A 242 -3.52 3.01 22.83
N LEU A 243 -4.61 3.19 22.09
CA LEU A 243 -5.37 4.43 22.03
C LEU A 243 -6.51 4.44 23.06
N GLU A 244 -6.98 5.64 23.44
CA GLU A 244 -8.10 5.84 24.37
C GLU A 244 -9.36 5.04 23.98
N ARG A 245 -9.66 4.97 22.68
CA ARG A 245 -10.80 4.21 22.14
C ARG A 245 -10.43 2.84 21.55
N SER A 246 -9.20 2.38 21.77
CA SER A 246 -8.74 1.08 21.30
C SER A 246 -8.96 0.92 19.77
N TRP A 247 -9.50 -0.21 19.34
CA TRP A 247 -9.82 -0.55 17.95
C TRP A 247 -11.02 0.19 17.34
N ASP A 248 -11.49 1.28 17.95
CA ASP A 248 -12.55 2.15 17.43
C ASP A 248 -12.01 3.43 16.77
N TYR A 249 -12.31 3.60 15.48
CA TYR A 249 -11.92 4.75 14.65
C TYR A 249 -13.08 5.70 14.32
N SER A 250 -14.20 5.60 15.04
CA SER A 250 -15.38 6.43 14.78
C SER A 250 -15.10 7.93 15.00
N ASP A 251 -14.18 8.27 15.91
CA ASP A 251 -13.86 9.64 16.32
C ASP A 251 -12.55 10.16 15.74
N ASP A 252 -12.65 11.02 14.73
CA ASP A 252 -11.51 11.61 14.03
C ASP A 252 -10.60 12.46 14.92
N SER A 253 -11.14 13.06 16.00
CA SER A 253 -10.36 13.94 16.86
C SER A 253 -9.25 13.20 17.62
N ILE A 254 -9.34 11.87 17.69
CA ILE A 254 -8.42 11.01 18.42
C ILE A 254 -7.48 10.28 17.46
N CYS A 255 -7.97 9.79 16.32
CA CYS A 255 -7.22 8.87 15.47
C CYS A 255 -6.70 9.48 14.16
N ALA A 256 -7.19 10.64 13.71
CA ALA A 256 -6.87 11.14 12.37
C ALA A 256 -5.48 11.79 12.31
N PHE A 257 -4.70 11.44 11.29
CA PHE A 257 -3.51 12.18 10.90
C PHE A 257 -3.90 13.44 10.11
N TYR A 258 -3.09 14.49 10.24
CA TYR A 258 -3.26 15.75 9.51
C TYR A 258 -2.13 15.92 8.48
N PRO A 259 -2.43 16.44 7.26
CA PRO A 259 -1.40 16.71 6.26
C PRO A 259 -0.32 17.66 6.78
N ASN A 260 0.95 17.36 6.50
CA ASN A 260 2.04 18.28 6.75
C ASN A 260 2.00 19.41 5.69
N PRO A 261 1.86 20.69 6.09
CA PRO A 261 1.82 21.80 5.13
C PRO A 261 3.15 22.01 4.39
N GLU A 262 4.26 21.55 4.94
CA GLU A 262 5.61 21.71 4.36
C GLU A 262 6.01 20.53 3.45
N ASN A 263 5.34 19.38 3.59
CA ASN A 263 5.59 18.20 2.76
C ASN A 263 4.28 17.47 2.46
N ALA A 264 3.79 17.57 1.22
CA ALA A 264 2.52 17.00 0.79
C ALA A 264 2.48 15.45 0.80
N ASN A 265 3.63 14.78 0.96
CA ASN A 265 3.69 13.33 1.13
C ASN A 265 3.56 12.89 2.58
N GLU A 266 3.67 13.82 3.53
CA GLU A 266 3.64 13.53 4.95
C GLU A 266 2.28 13.81 5.59
N LEU A 267 1.86 12.92 6.47
CA LEU A 267 0.78 13.17 7.43
C LEU A 267 1.30 12.93 8.84
N VAL A 268 0.87 13.77 9.78
CA VAL A 268 1.35 13.80 11.16
C VAL A 268 0.18 13.55 12.11
N TRP A 269 0.39 12.66 13.08
CA TRP A 269 -0.48 12.45 14.22
C TRP A 269 0.30 12.75 15.50
N GLU A 270 -0.35 13.42 16.44
CA GLU A 270 0.16 13.59 17.80
C GLU A 270 -0.92 13.22 18.80
N GLY A 271 -0.56 12.43 19.80
CA GLY A 271 -1.50 12.04 20.85
C GLY A 271 -0.87 11.15 21.90
N GLU A 272 -1.68 10.75 22.88
CA GLU A 272 -1.29 9.83 23.92
C GLU A 272 -1.42 8.39 23.43
N LEU A 273 -0.38 7.59 23.67
CA LEU A 273 -0.42 6.14 23.57
C LEU A 273 -0.05 5.57 24.93
N ALA A 274 -0.80 4.58 25.39
CA ALA A 274 -0.52 3.86 26.62
C ALA A 274 -0.59 2.36 26.36
N THR A 275 0.25 1.58 27.03
CA THR A 275 0.06 0.15 27.16
C THR A 275 -1.27 -0.05 27.87
N GLY A 276 -2.33 -0.29 27.08
CA GLY A 276 -3.73 -0.11 27.48
C GLY A 276 -4.17 -0.89 28.71
N VAL A 277 -5.41 -0.70 29.12
CA VAL A 277 -5.99 -1.35 30.31
C VAL A 277 -6.09 -2.87 30.13
N ASP A 278 -5.81 -3.63 31.20
CA ASP A 278 -5.95 -5.08 31.26
C ASP A 278 -7.29 -5.56 30.66
N GLY A 279 -7.23 -6.54 29.77
CA GLY A 279 -8.39 -7.10 29.06
C GLY A 279 -8.66 -6.48 27.69
N THR A 280 -7.95 -5.40 27.31
CA THR A 280 -7.99 -4.86 25.95
C THR A 280 -7.21 -5.78 25.00
N PRO A 281 -7.76 -6.18 23.83
CA PRO A 281 -7.01 -6.92 22.83
C PRO A 281 -5.79 -6.13 22.34
N GLU A 282 -4.61 -6.75 22.35
CA GLU A 282 -3.37 -6.15 21.85
C GLU A 282 -3.12 -4.73 22.42
N PRO A 283 -3.07 -4.58 23.77
CA PRO A 283 -3.18 -3.31 24.47
C PRO A 283 -2.01 -2.35 24.19
N ASP A 284 -0.89 -2.87 23.71
CA ASP A 284 0.34 -2.13 23.44
C ASP A 284 0.60 -1.91 21.95
N GLN A 285 -0.39 -2.20 21.10
CA GLN A 285 -0.20 -2.25 19.65
C GLN A 285 -1.14 -1.34 18.88
N PHE A 286 -0.70 -0.99 17.67
CA PHE A 286 -1.50 -0.24 16.71
C PHE A 286 -1.14 -0.59 15.26
N LYS A 287 -2.03 -0.21 14.35
CA LYS A 287 -1.80 -0.11 12.91
C LYS A 287 -2.39 1.19 12.38
N ILE A 288 -2.16 1.47 11.11
CA ILE A 288 -2.65 2.69 10.48
C ILE A 288 -3.56 2.30 9.33
N LEU A 289 -4.80 2.78 9.36
CA LEU A 289 -5.75 2.57 8.30
C LEU A 289 -5.63 3.68 7.26
N THR A 290 -5.72 3.31 5.98
CA THR A 290 -5.71 4.30 4.90
C THR A 290 -7.09 4.87 4.57
N GLU A 291 -8.13 4.19 5.04
CA GLU A 291 -9.54 4.57 5.01
C GLU A 291 -10.20 4.08 6.30
N LYS A 292 -11.42 4.53 6.62
CA LYS A 292 -12.21 3.99 7.75
C LYS A 292 -12.81 2.62 7.39
N SER A 293 -11.93 1.65 7.16
CA SER A 293 -12.27 0.34 6.62
C SER A 293 -11.26 -0.69 7.07
N TRP A 294 -11.75 -1.88 7.45
CA TRP A 294 -10.89 -3.01 7.82
C TRP A 294 -10.40 -3.81 6.62
N THR A 295 -11.06 -3.66 5.46
CA THR A 295 -10.82 -4.46 4.26
C THR A 295 -10.05 -3.72 3.18
N ASP A 296 -9.96 -2.39 3.28
CA ASP A 296 -9.13 -1.58 2.39
C ASP A 296 -7.65 -1.67 2.78
N GLU A 297 -6.79 -1.12 1.92
CA GLU A 297 -5.35 -1.04 2.16
C GLU A 297 -5.07 -0.43 3.54
N ASN A 298 -4.20 -1.09 4.31
CA ASN A 298 -3.75 -0.65 5.62
C ASN A 298 -2.24 -0.64 5.65
N TYR A 299 -1.68 0.16 6.53
CA TYR A 299 -0.25 0.30 6.73
C TYR A 299 0.16 -0.57 7.91
N HIS A 300 1.16 -1.43 7.66
CA HIS A 300 1.64 -2.43 8.61
C HIS A 300 3.17 -2.39 8.72
N PRO A 301 3.76 -2.80 9.86
CA PRO A 301 5.15 -3.21 9.85
C PRO A 301 5.31 -4.55 9.14
N TYR A 302 6.51 -4.85 8.65
CA TYR A 302 6.79 -6.17 8.05
C TYR A 302 6.74 -7.31 9.07
N VAL A 303 7.06 -7.03 10.34
CA VAL A 303 7.13 -8.01 11.43
C VAL A 303 6.14 -7.64 12.54
N GLN A 304 5.43 -8.63 13.08
CA GLN A 304 4.52 -8.42 14.21
C GLN A 304 5.28 -7.90 15.43
N GLY A 305 4.77 -6.84 16.06
CA GLY A 305 5.36 -6.28 17.27
C GLY A 305 6.64 -5.47 17.03
N THR A 306 6.92 -5.04 15.78
CA THR A 306 7.98 -4.07 15.51
C THR A 306 7.77 -2.83 16.38
N LEU A 307 8.81 -2.40 17.09
CA LEU A 307 8.73 -1.24 17.96
C LEU A 307 8.45 0.03 17.14
N ALA A 308 7.53 0.86 17.63
CA ALA A 308 7.23 2.17 17.08
C ALA A 308 8.27 3.20 17.56
N GLU A 309 9.50 3.08 17.06
CA GLU A 309 10.62 3.94 17.44
C GLU A 309 11.47 4.31 16.22
N GLY A 310 11.83 5.59 16.09
CA GLY A 310 12.65 6.05 14.96
C GLY A 310 11.89 5.94 13.63
N THR A 311 12.62 5.76 12.54
CA THR A 311 12.04 5.63 11.19
C THR A 311 12.08 4.18 10.73
N THR A 312 10.92 3.62 10.39
CA THR A 312 10.75 2.23 9.94
C THR A 312 9.98 2.16 8.62
N PRO A 313 10.21 1.14 7.78
CA PRO A 313 9.46 0.99 6.52
C PRO A 313 8.04 0.49 6.80
N ILE A 314 7.10 0.96 5.99
CA ILE A 314 5.69 0.55 5.98
C ILE A 314 5.49 -0.49 4.87
N ARG A 315 4.73 -1.54 5.17
CA ARG A 315 4.20 -2.49 4.18
C ARG A 315 2.75 -2.16 3.84
N THR A 316 2.45 -2.15 2.54
CA THR A 316 1.11 -1.99 1.95
C THR A 316 0.74 -3.12 1.00
N THR A 317 1.67 -4.04 0.77
CA THR A 317 1.53 -5.23 -0.07
C THR A 317 0.97 -6.39 0.76
N ASP A 318 0.69 -7.50 0.07
CA ASP A 318 0.13 -8.71 0.66
C ASP A 318 0.93 -9.17 1.89
N GLY A 319 0.23 -9.64 2.92
CA GLY A 319 0.83 -10.13 4.16
C GLY A 319 -0.17 -10.26 5.30
N GLY A 320 0.31 -10.67 6.47
CA GLY A 320 -0.54 -10.82 7.66
C GLY A 320 -0.90 -9.48 8.33
N ASP A 321 -1.92 -9.47 9.20
CA ASP A 321 -2.36 -8.29 9.98
C ASP A 321 -1.38 -7.96 11.13
N THR A 322 -0.17 -7.51 10.76
CA THR A 322 0.92 -7.19 11.68
C THR A 322 0.78 -5.79 12.27
N LYS A 323 1.26 -5.58 13.49
CA LYS A 323 1.06 -4.33 14.23
C LYS A 323 2.35 -3.80 14.83
N TRP A 324 2.49 -2.49 14.89
CA TRP A 324 3.56 -1.86 15.66
C TRP A 324 3.24 -1.95 17.14
N LYS A 325 4.27 -1.90 17.97
CA LYS A 325 4.18 -1.97 19.43
C LYS A 325 4.86 -0.77 20.08
N ILE A 326 4.23 -0.20 21.10
CA ILE A 326 4.86 0.74 22.02
C ILE A 326 5.36 0.02 23.28
N THR A 327 6.35 0.61 23.95
CA THR A 327 6.93 0.09 25.20
C THR A 327 6.78 1.04 26.38
N LYS A 328 6.30 2.26 26.14
CA LYS A 328 6.18 3.32 27.14
C LYS A 328 4.86 4.05 26.95
N ASP A 329 4.25 4.43 28.07
CA ASP A 329 3.11 5.32 28.04
C ASP A 329 3.59 6.76 27.84
N GLY A 330 2.90 7.50 27.00
CA GLY A 330 3.10 8.93 26.86
C GLY A 330 2.62 9.51 25.55
N ARG A 331 3.06 10.73 25.32
CA ARG A 331 2.72 11.49 24.13
C ARG A 331 3.71 11.20 23.03
N TYR A 332 3.20 10.89 21.85
CA TYR A 332 3.97 10.56 20.66
C TYR A 332 3.63 11.52 19.52
N ARG A 333 4.60 11.71 18.62
CA ARG A 333 4.38 12.18 17.25
C ARG A 333 4.67 11.03 16.30
N ILE A 334 3.75 10.74 15.40
CA ILE A 334 3.92 9.77 14.33
C ILE A 334 3.77 10.50 13.00
N THR A 335 4.80 10.43 12.16
CA THR A 335 4.82 11.01 10.81
C THR A 335 4.87 9.90 9.78
N ILE A 336 3.96 9.94 8.81
CA ILE A 336 3.87 8.96 7.72
C ILE A 336 4.22 9.64 6.41
N ASP A 337 5.35 9.26 5.81
CA ASP A 337 5.67 9.62 4.43
C ASP A 337 5.06 8.58 3.49
N THR A 338 3.98 8.96 2.82
CA THR A 338 3.19 8.10 1.93
C THR A 338 3.89 7.82 0.59
N PHE A 339 4.86 8.64 0.18
CA PHE A 339 5.62 8.42 -1.04
C PHE A 339 6.79 7.46 -0.80
N LYS A 340 7.53 7.65 0.32
CA LYS A 340 8.61 6.75 0.73
C LYS A 340 8.10 5.48 1.41
N GLU A 341 6.85 5.49 1.85
CA GLU A 341 6.26 4.46 2.72
C GLU A 341 7.09 4.20 3.97
N THR A 342 7.29 5.26 4.75
CA THR A 342 8.01 5.18 6.02
C THR A 342 7.19 5.80 7.14
N MET A 343 7.31 5.22 8.33
CA MET A 343 6.76 5.75 9.57
C MET A 343 7.91 6.22 10.46
N THR A 344 7.86 7.48 10.88
CA THR A 344 8.75 8.03 11.90
C THR A 344 7.98 8.24 13.19
N THR A 345 8.43 7.64 14.29
CA THR A 345 7.82 7.78 15.62
C THR A 345 8.78 8.45 16.59
N GLU A 346 8.31 9.55 17.19
CA GLU A 346 9.01 10.33 18.20
C GLU A 346 8.25 10.27 19.53
N TYR A 347 8.95 9.91 20.61
CA TYR A 347 8.42 10.06 21.97
C TYR A 347 8.63 11.49 22.44
N LEU A 348 7.55 12.20 22.77
CA LEU A 348 7.58 13.61 23.12
C LEU A 348 7.65 13.82 24.65
N SER A 349 6.83 13.12 25.41
CA SER A 349 6.76 13.27 26.87
C SER A 349 6.09 12.08 27.56
N PRO A 350 6.35 11.84 28.86
CA PRO A 350 5.62 10.86 29.66
C PRO A 350 4.12 11.11 29.72
N HIS A 351 3.37 10.03 29.92
CA HIS A 351 1.92 10.07 30.10
C HIS A 351 1.58 10.92 31.32
N GLN A 352 0.79 11.97 31.10
CA GLN A 352 0.28 12.77 32.21
C GLN A 352 -0.97 12.07 32.74
N ALA A 353 -0.83 11.36 33.86
CA ALA A 353 -1.97 10.81 34.57
C ALA A 353 -2.95 11.94 34.91
N ILE A 354 -4.18 11.86 34.42
CA ILE A 354 -5.28 12.68 34.91
C ILE A 354 -5.50 12.23 36.36
N SER A 355 -5.03 13.03 37.32
CA SER A 355 -5.35 12.82 38.73
C SER A 355 -6.85 13.04 38.92
N ASN A 356 -7.63 11.96 38.86
CA ASN A 356 -8.98 11.95 39.41
C ASN A 356 -8.83 12.17 40.92
N GLY A 357 -9.18 13.37 41.38
CA GLY A 357 -9.18 13.71 42.80
C GLY A 357 -10.09 12.77 43.58
N GLY A 358 -9.52 12.06 44.56
CA GLY A 358 -10.26 11.17 45.45
C GLY A 358 -9.41 10.65 46.61
N ASN A 359 -9.26 11.48 47.65
CA ASN A 359 -8.93 11.19 49.05
C ASN A 359 -8.01 9.99 49.41
N GLY A 360 -6.84 10.30 49.98
CA GLY A 360 -6.13 9.38 50.87
C GLY A 360 -4.70 9.81 51.20
N ASN A 361 -4.45 10.18 52.45
CA ASN A 361 -3.15 10.53 53.02
C ASN A 361 -2.05 9.49 52.71
N GLY A 362 -0.89 9.94 52.23
CA GLY A 362 0.34 9.15 52.19
C GLY A 362 1.53 9.99 51.73
N THR A 363 2.34 10.48 52.67
CA THR A 363 3.64 11.11 52.39
C THR A 363 4.72 10.06 52.18
N ALA A 364 5.39 10.10 51.03
CA ALA A 364 6.83 9.85 50.79
C ALA A 364 7.06 10.06 49.28
N GLY A 365 8.03 10.79 48.76
CA GLY A 365 9.26 11.34 49.29
C GLY A 365 10.31 11.26 48.17
N VAL A 366 10.80 12.42 47.74
CA VAL A 366 12.06 12.68 47.01
C VAL A 366 12.10 12.44 45.49
N GLY A 367 12.42 13.52 44.77
CA GLY A 367 12.82 13.51 43.36
C GLY A 367 12.77 14.91 42.74
N SER A 368 13.53 15.87 43.28
CA SER A 368 13.71 17.20 42.71
C SER A 368 14.56 17.17 41.45
N ALA A 369 14.05 17.71 40.33
CA ALA A 369 14.86 18.36 39.30
C ALA A 369 13.98 19.36 38.52
N GLU A 370 14.43 20.62 38.60
CA GLU A 370 14.07 21.86 37.90
C GLU A 370 12.92 21.85 36.87
N LYS A 371 11.83 22.55 37.22
CA LYS A 371 10.70 22.88 36.35
C LYS A 371 10.87 24.30 35.77
N ASP A 372 11.28 24.38 34.51
CA ASP A 372 11.23 25.63 33.70
C ASP A 372 9.97 25.70 32.83
N PHE A 373 8.81 25.36 33.39
CA PHE A 373 7.56 25.31 32.63
C PHE A 373 6.49 26.26 33.17
N VAL A 374 5.89 27.00 32.23
CA VAL A 374 4.67 27.78 32.42
C VAL A 374 3.52 26.94 31.92
N GLU A 375 2.46 26.85 32.72
CA GLU A 375 1.26 26.06 32.43
C GLU A 375 0.04 26.97 32.31
N LEU A 376 -0.73 26.79 31.25
CA LEU A 376 -1.98 27.50 30.98
C LEU A 376 -3.12 26.49 30.86
N SER A 377 -4.25 26.79 31.50
CA SER A 377 -5.52 26.11 31.30
C SER A 377 -6.44 27.00 30.47
N CYS A 378 -7.03 26.44 29.41
CA CYS A 378 -7.93 27.16 28.49
C CYS A 378 -9.17 26.31 28.24
N GLY A 379 -10.35 26.83 28.57
CA GLY A 379 -11.62 26.11 28.46
C GLY A 379 -12.72 26.81 29.26
N ALA A 380 -13.98 26.42 29.08
CA ALA A 380 -15.12 27.00 29.80
C ALA A 380 -15.18 28.55 29.73
N HIS A 381 -14.82 29.13 28.58
CA HIS A 381 -14.76 30.58 28.36
C HIS A 381 -13.69 31.33 29.18
N THR A 382 -12.64 30.64 29.66
CA THR A 382 -11.55 31.25 30.45
C THR A 382 -10.15 30.87 29.94
N VAL A 383 -9.18 31.73 30.24
CA VAL A 383 -7.74 31.46 30.15
C VAL A 383 -7.17 31.69 31.55
N GLU A 384 -6.54 30.66 32.13
CA GLU A 384 -5.95 30.68 33.45
C GLU A 384 -4.48 30.27 33.39
N LEU A 385 -3.62 31.03 34.07
CA LEU A 385 -2.25 30.63 34.35
C LEU A 385 -2.30 29.68 35.54
N THR A 386 -2.05 28.39 35.34
CA THR A 386 -2.09 27.42 36.45
C THR A 386 -0.77 27.37 37.19
N TYR A 387 0.34 27.63 36.51
CA TYR A 387 1.68 27.68 37.10
C TYR A 387 2.66 28.51 36.27
N SER A 388 3.54 29.22 36.97
CA SER A 388 4.77 29.84 36.45
C SER A 388 5.85 29.81 37.53
N PRO A 389 7.12 29.52 37.18
CA PRO A 389 8.22 29.45 38.14
C PRO A 389 8.60 30.83 38.71
N GLU A 390 8.24 31.90 38.02
CA GLU A 390 8.48 33.29 38.40
C GLU A 390 7.25 34.17 38.10
N PRO A 391 7.15 35.39 38.68
CA PRO A 391 6.12 36.34 38.31
C PRO A 391 6.21 36.74 36.83
N VAL A 392 5.14 36.50 36.08
CA VAL A 392 5.06 36.75 34.64
C VAL A 392 3.92 37.71 34.29
N ASN A 393 4.08 38.41 33.17
CA ASN A 393 3.06 39.20 32.54
C ASN A 393 2.35 38.36 31.49
N VAL A 394 1.05 38.12 31.66
CA VAL A 394 0.22 37.37 30.72
C VAL A 394 -0.73 38.30 30.00
N LYS A 395 -0.73 38.26 28.66
CA LYS A 395 -1.58 39.08 27.79
C LYS A 395 -2.34 38.19 26.82
N VAL A 396 -3.65 38.35 26.76
CA VAL A 396 -4.57 37.61 25.88
C VAL A 396 -5.06 38.54 24.79
N VAL A 397 -4.92 38.14 23.53
CA VAL A 397 -5.27 38.90 22.33
C VAL A 397 -6.20 38.07 21.46
N ASN A 398 -7.27 38.66 20.93
CA ASN A 398 -8.14 37.96 19.98
C ASN A 398 -7.55 37.97 18.57
N ILE A 399 -8.12 37.19 17.65
CA ILE A 399 -7.61 37.07 16.27
C ILE A 399 -7.62 38.39 15.47
N ALA A 400 -8.43 39.39 15.88
CA ALA A 400 -8.43 40.72 15.28
C ALA A 400 -7.28 41.62 15.80
N GLY A 401 -6.42 41.10 16.68
CA GLY A 401 -5.29 41.82 17.26
C GLY A 401 -5.64 42.67 18.49
N ASN A 402 -6.88 42.61 18.98
CA ASN A 402 -7.31 43.40 20.13
C ASN A 402 -6.93 42.71 21.44
N VAL A 403 -6.37 43.46 22.39
CA VAL A 403 -6.04 42.96 23.72
C VAL A 403 -7.33 42.76 24.53
N VAL A 404 -7.58 41.52 24.91
CA VAL A 404 -8.79 41.11 25.65
C VAL A 404 -8.55 41.17 27.15
N SER A 405 -7.36 40.80 27.61
CA SER A 405 -6.96 40.94 29.02
C SER A 405 -5.45 40.99 29.15
N GLN A 406 -4.97 41.61 30.23
CA GLN A 406 -3.56 41.59 30.62
C GLN A 406 -3.45 41.57 32.15
N LYS A 407 -2.60 40.68 32.67
CA LYS A 407 -2.27 40.58 34.11
C LYS A 407 -0.75 40.56 34.25
N ASN A 408 -0.23 41.38 35.16
CA ASN A 408 1.21 41.56 35.33
C ASN A 408 1.68 40.99 36.67
N GLY A 409 2.87 40.39 36.68
CA GLY A 409 3.52 39.87 37.89
C GLY A 409 2.77 38.73 38.59
N ILE A 410 2.06 37.89 37.83
CA ILE A 410 1.32 36.74 38.40
C ILE A 410 2.13 35.45 38.25
N THR A 411 2.00 34.54 39.22
CA THR A 411 2.53 33.17 39.11
C THR A 411 1.44 32.14 38.85
N LYS A 412 0.17 32.51 39.08
CA LYS A 412 -1.04 31.75 38.76
C LYS A 412 -2.30 32.62 38.83
N GLY A 413 -3.42 32.11 38.32
CA GLY A 413 -4.76 32.67 38.41
C GLY A 413 -5.39 32.96 37.03
N ILE A 414 -6.71 33.15 37.05
CA ILE A 414 -7.50 33.47 35.85
C ILE A 414 -7.03 34.78 35.24
N VAL A 415 -6.59 34.71 33.99
CA VAL A 415 -6.10 35.85 33.21
C VAL A 415 -7.22 36.50 32.42
N ALA A 416 -8.11 35.71 31.82
CA ALA A 416 -9.29 36.19 31.11
C ALA A 416 -10.49 35.27 31.36
N ALA A 417 -11.69 35.83 31.44
CA ALA A 417 -12.93 35.09 31.63
C ALA A 417 -14.06 35.65 30.74
N ASN A 418 -15.12 34.86 30.54
CA ASN A 418 -16.25 35.17 29.65
C ASN A 418 -15.84 35.43 28.20
N LEU A 419 -14.83 34.70 27.72
CA LEU A 419 -14.36 34.78 26.34
C LEU A 419 -15.38 34.13 25.40
N SER A 420 -15.76 34.82 24.32
CA SER A 420 -16.54 34.22 23.24
C SER A 420 -15.75 33.09 22.58
N SER A 421 -16.44 32.06 22.08
CA SER A 421 -15.78 30.96 21.37
C SER A 421 -14.99 31.48 20.18
N GLY A 422 -13.76 31.01 20.02
CA GLY A 422 -12.83 31.55 19.04
C GLY A 422 -11.37 31.28 19.37
N ILE A 423 -10.49 31.82 18.52
CA ILE A 423 -9.05 31.67 18.66
C ILE A 423 -8.46 32.92 19.33
N TYR A 424 -7.62 32.70 20.33
CA TYR A 424 -6.87 33.72 21.04
C TYR A 424 -5.38 33.41 21.05
N VAL A 425 -4.57 34.46 21.18
CA VAL A 425 -3.13 34.38 21.38
C VAL A 425 -2.83 34.83 22.79
N VAL A 426 -2.11 34.01 23.55
CA VAL A 426 -1.71 34.30 24.93
C VAL A 426 -0.19 34.43 24.97
N SER A 427 0.33 35.62 25.27
CA SER A 427 1.76 35.83 25.49
C SER A 427 2.05 35.87 26.98
N VAL A 428 3.09 35.15 27.42
CA VAL A 428 3.58 35.09 28.81
C VAL A 428 5.03 35.54 28.82
N ALA A 429 5.33 36.64 29.52
CA ALA A 429 6.67 37.23 29.57
C ALA A 429 7.11 37.53 31.01
N GLY A 430 8.28 37.03 31.41
CA GLY A 430 8.93 37.21 32.71
C GLY A 430 10.42 37.51 32.54
N VAL A 431 11.20 37.25 33.58
CA VAL A 431 12.67 37.45 33.60
C VAL A 431 13.38 36.33 32.84
N SER A 432 12.92 35.10 32.97
CA SER A 432 13.43 33.88 32.33
C SER A 432 12.44 33.21 31.37
N VAL A 433 11.17 33.65 31.36
CA VAL A 433 10.11 33.10 30.51
C VAL A 433 9.74 34.09 29.39
N ASP A 434 9.72 33.64 28.13
CA ASP A 434 9.07 34.35 27.02
C ASP A 434 8.39 33.35 26.09
N LYS A 435 7.05 33.23 26.16
CA LYS A 435 6.28 32.20 25.46
C LYS A 435 4.99 32.76 24.86
N ILE A 436 4.59 32.23 23.71
CA ILE A 436 3.34 32.59 23.02
C ILE A 436 2.55 31.31 22.72
N TYR A 437 1.26 31.33 23.05
CA TYR A 437 0.36 30.20 22.88
C TYR A 437 -0.83 30.59 22.00
N LYS A 438 -1.22 29.71 21.09
CA LYS A 438 -2.48 29.83 20.35
C LYS A 438 -3.51 28.92 21.02
N VAL A 439 -4.57 29.50 21.55
CA VAL A 439 -5.57 28.78 22.35
C VAL A 439 -6.95 28.92 21.68
N LYS A 440 -7.72 27.83 21.70
CA LYS A 440 -9.10 27.81 21.21
C LYS A 440 -10.03 27.73 22.41
N ILE A 441 -10.92 28.70 22.53
CA ILE A 441 -11.96 28.77 23.55
C ILE A 441 -13.30 28.35 22.96
#